data_AF-A0A819PS98-F1
#
_entry.id   AF-A0A819PS98-F1
#
_cell.length_a   1.000
_cell.length_b   1.000
_cell.length_c   1.000
_cell.angle_alpha   90.00
_cell.angle_beta   90.00
_cell.angle_gamma   90.00
#
_symmetry.space_group_name_H-M   'P 1'
#
loop_
_entity.id
_entity.type
_entity.pdbx_description
1 polymer ?
#
loop_
_entity_poly.entity_id
_entity_poly.type
_entity_poly.pdbx_seq_one_letter_code
_entity_poly.pdbx_strand_id
1 'polypeptide(L)' 'GWDRTAQCCSLSSLLLCPYYRSIHGFRMLIEKEWLSFGHKFSDRCGHLRTNENKEQSPVFLQVC' A
#
# COMPACT_ATOMS: atom_id res chain seq x y z
N GLY A 1 -10.88 -3.23 -4.53
CA GLY A 1 -10.51 -1.81 -4.28
C GLY A 1 -9.00 -1.72 -4.18
N TRP A 2 -8.41 -0.54 -4.32
CA TRP A 2 -6.95 -0.35 -4.35
C TRP A 2 -6.37 0.36 -3.11
N ASP A 3 -7.22 0.87 -2.22
CA ASP A 3 -6.81 1.49 -0.95
C ASP A 3 -7.12 0.55 0.24
N ARG A 4 -8.34 0.60 0.77
CA ARG A 4 -8.78 -0.18 1.94
C ARG A 4 -8.60 -1.69 1.78
N THR A 5 -8.75 -2.20 0.55
CA THR A 5 -8.51 -3.63 0.28
C THR A 5 -7.04 -3.99 0.48
N ALA A 6 -6.11 -3.18 -0.06
CA ALA A 6 -4.66 -3.41 0.11
C ALA A 6 -4.25 -3.32 1.59
N GLN A 7 -4.86 -2.39 2.35
CA GLN A 7 -4.66 -2.30 3.80
C GLN A 7 -5.08 -3.58 4.54
N CYS A 8 -6.34 -4.01 4.35
CA CYS A 8 -6.86 -5.21 5.01
C CYS A 8 -6.08 -6.47 4.62
N CYS A 9 -5.74 -6.64 3.34
CA CYS A 9 -4.99 -7.80 2.86
C CYS A 9 -3.55 -7.82 3.42
N SER A 10 -2.88 -6.66 3.47
CA SER A 10 -1.52 -6.55 4.02
C SER A 10 -1.47 -6.84 5.51
N LEU A 11 -2.38 -6.25 6.30
CA LEU A 11 -2.49 -6.52 7.73
C LEU A 11 -2.80 -8.00 8.00
N SER A 12 -3.74 -8.58 7.27
CA SER A 12 -4.07 -10.01 7.42
C SER A 12 -2.86 -10.89 7.10
N SER A 13 -2.10 -10.56 6.05
CA SER A 13 -0.90 -11.31 5.66
C SER A 13 0.20 -11.23 6.72
N LEU A 14 0.42 -10.06 7.31
CA LEU A 14 1.39 -9.87 8.40
C LEU A 14 1.00 -10.64 9.66
N LEU A 15 -0.30 -10.74 9.97
CA LEU A 15 -0.81 -11.47 11.12
C LEU A 15 -0.73 -12.99 10.93
N LEU A 16 -1.04 -13.48 9.72
CA LEU A 16 -1.19 -14.92 9.45
C LEU A 16 0.12 -15.60 9.02
N CYS A 17 1.05 -14.87 8.41
CA CYS A 17 2.25 -15.46 7.83
C CYS A 17 3.54 -14.79 8.35
N PRO A 18 4.33 -15.49 9.19
CA PRO A 18 5.57 -14.95 9.74
C PRO A 18 6.59 -14.50 8.70
N TYR A 19 6.60 -15.09 7.50
CA TYR A 19 7.49 -14.73 6.40
C TYR A 19 7.43 -13.23 6.07
N TYR A 20 6.22 -12.65 6.01
CA TYR A 20 6.03 -11.24 5.68
C TYR A 20 6.51 -10.26 6.76
N ARG A 21 6.90 -10.75 7.96
CA ARG A 21 7.52 -9.93 9.02
C ARG A 21 9.03 -9.79 8.90
N SER A 22 9.65 -10.50 7.95
CA SER A 22 11.05 -10.26 7.57
C SER A 22 11.15 -9.07 6.61
N ILE A 23 12.31 -8.39 6.55
CA ILE A 23 12.52 -7.28 5.60
C ILE A 23 12.24 -7.70 4.16
N HIS A 24 12.75 -8.88 3.77
CA HIS A 24 12.54 -9.42 2.44
C HIS A 24 11.06 -9.77 2.19
N GLY A 25 10.41 -10.45 3.13
CA GLY A 25 8.99 -10.77 3.01
C GLY A 25 8.11 -9.52 2.96
N PHE A 26 8.39 -8.51 3.78
CA PHE A 26 7.65 -7.25 3.76
C PHE A 26 7.76 -6.54 2.40
N ARG A 27 8.95 -6.54 1.79
CA ARG A 27 9.13 -6.03 0.42
C ARG A 27 8.27 -6.80 -0.60
N MET A 28 8.26 -8.13 -0.53
CA MET A 28 7.42 -8.96 -1.38
C MET A 28 5.93 -8.67 -1.17
N LEU A 29 5.50 -8.41 0.07
CA LEU A 29 4.13 -8.03 0.39
C LEU A 29 3.76 -6.69 -0.25
N ILE A 30 4.66 -5.69 -0.21
CA ILE A 30 4.46 -4.39 -0.87
C ILE A 30 4.34 -4.57 -2.38
N GLU A 31 5.28 -5.29 -2.99
CA GLU A 31 5.29 -5.54 -4.44
C GLU A 31 4.01 -6.24 -4.90
N LYS A 32 3.51 -7.20 -4.11
CA LYS A 32 2.26 -7.91 -4.39
C LYS A 32 1.03 -7.02 -4.14
N GLU A 33 0.75 -6.66 -2.88
CA GLU A 33 -0.54 -6.09 -2.46
C GLU A 33 -0.72 -4.62 -2.86
N TRP A 34 0.37 -3.88 -3.07
CA TRP A 34 0.32 -2.45 -3.34
C TRP A 34 0.69 -2.13 -4.78
N LEU A 35 1.81 -2.65 -5.28
CA LEU A 35 2.26 -2.33 -6.64
C LEU A 35 1.50 -3.15 -7.69
N SER A 36 1.45 -4.47 -7.55
CA SER A 36 0.83 -5.35 -8.56
C SER A 36 -0.69 -5.19 -8.62
N PHE A 37 -1.35 -4.97 -7.48
CA PHE A 37 -2.79 -4.68 -7.43
C PHE A 37 -3.16 -3.21 -7.67
N GLY A 38 -2.18 -2.36 -8.00
CA GLY A 38 -2.43 -1.04 -8.58
C GLY A 38 -2.85 0.03 -7.57
N HIS A 39 -2.29 0.04 -6.36
CA HIS A 39 -2.39 1.18 -5.47
C HIS A 39 -1.83 2.43 -6.16
N LYS A 40 -2.61 3.52 -6.18
CA LYS A 40 -2.32 4.73 -6.95
C LYS A 40 -1.33 5.64 -6.22
N PHE A 41 -0.10 5.18 -5.99
CA PHE A 41 0.93 5.94 -5.27
C PHE A 41 1.12 7.36 -5.80
N SER A 42 1.14 7.57 -7.12
CA SER A 42 1.30 8.91 -7.71
C SER A 42 0.20 9.88 -7.31
N ASP A 43 -1.06 9.42 -7.25
CA ASP A 43 -2.22 10.23 -6.88
C ASP A 43 -2.27 10.43 -5.36
N ARG A 44 -2.08 9.35 -4.59
CA ARG A 44 -2.17 9.37 -3.12
C ARG A 44 -1.04 10.18 -2.47
N CYS A 45 0.16 10.14 -3.04
CA CYS A 45 1.33 10.87 -2.55
C CYS A 45 1.54 12.23 -3.25
N GLY A 46 0.75 12.57 -4.28
CA GLY A 46 0.89 13.83 -4.98
C GLY A 46 2.19 13.98 -5.78
N HIS A 47 2.74 12.89 -6.31
CA HIS A 47 3.99 12.93 -7.09
C HIS A 47 3.87 13.78 -8.35
N LEU A 48 2.68 13.80 -8.95
CA LEU A 48 2.35 14.69 -10.04
C LEU A 48 1.66 15.92 -9.42
N ARG A 49 2.29 17.09 -9.50
CA ARG A 49 1.74 18.37 -9.02
C ARG A 49 0.61 18.85 -9.95
N THR A 50 -0.47 18.10 -10.03
CA THR A 50 -1.72 18.57 -10.65
C THR A 50 -2.44 19.47 -9.65
N ASN A 51 -3.18 20.47 -10.13
CA ASN A 51 -3.84 21.47 -9.27
C ASN A 51 -4.99 20.90 -8.41
N GLU A 52 -5.23 19.58 -8.43
CA GLU A 52 -6.34 18.92 -7.77
C GLU A 52 -5.85 17.93 -6.70
N ASN A 53 -5.56 18.44 -5.50
CA ASN A 53 -5.14 17.62 -4.35
C ASN A 53 -6.25 16.72 -3.77
N LYS A 54 -7.39 16.55 -4.44
CA LYS A 54 -8.57 15.84 -3.91
C LYS A 54 -8.32 14.34 -3.71
N GLU A 55 -7.37 13.77 -4.43
CA GLU A 55 -7.03 12.35 -4.36
C GLU A 55 -5.88 12.05 -3.39
N GLN A 56 -5.20 13.06 -2.83
CA GLN A 56 -4.10 12.83 -1.90
C GLN A 56 -4.63 12.29 -0.57
N SER A 57 -4.03 11.20 -0.08
CA SER A 57 -4.41 10.57 1.18
C SER A 57 -3.29 9.65 1.66
N PRO A 58 -2.97 9.63 2.97
CA PRO A 58 -1.86 8.85 3.52
C PRO A 58 -2.19 7.36 3.67
N VAL A 59 -2.75 6.72 2.64
CA VAL A 59 -3.28 5.34 2.70
C VAL A 59 -2.21 4.31 3.03
N PHE A 60 -1.03 4.38 2.37
CA PHE A 60 0.07 3.46 2.64
C PHE A 60 0.69 3.67 4.03
N LEU A 61 0.83 4.93 4.44
CA LEU A 61 1.40 5.30 5.74
C LEU A 61 0.56 4.78 6.92
N GLN A 62 -0.75 4.57 6.74
CA GLN A 62 -1.62 3.99 7.77
C GLN A 62 -1.30 2.52 8.10
N VAL A 63 -0.48 1.84 7.29
CA VAL A 63 -0.12 0.42 7.45
C VAL A 63 1.34 0.25 7.88
N CYS A 64 2.14 1.31 7.82
CA CYS A 64 3.52 1.34 8.29
C CYS A 64 3.59 1.76 9.77
#